data_AF-A0A2H0SPK2-F1
#
_entry.id   AF-A0A2H0SPK2-F1
#
_cell.length_a   1.000
_cell.length_b   1.000
_cell.length_c   1.000
_cell.angle_alpha   90.00
_cell.angle_beta   90.00
_cell.angle_gamma   90.00
#
_symmetry.space_group_name_H-M   'P 1'
#
loop_
_entity.id
_entity.type
_entity.pdbx_description
1 polymer ?
#
loop_
_entity_poly.entity_id
_entity_poly.type
_entity_poly.pdbx_seq_one_letter_code
_entity_poly.pdbx_strand_id
1 'polypeptide(L)'
;MKQKLPIIVAVVVGVIGVGVFFTQFSNKTKNSVLPEKTMDATAAPSASPAIASLSFEAIVDDQTALDLLKDSAQVEYEEFDFGVMVTGINGVVVDEKHYWALYVNDEYATAGASETILKTGDTMKWVYEEISQTPLE
;
A
#
# COMPACT_ATOMS: atom_id res chain seq x y z
N MET A 1 -9.85 42.22 7.95
CA MET A 1 -9.72 41.07 8.85
C MET A 1 -9.35 39.84 8.03
N LYS A 2 -8.26 39.17 8.42
CA LYS A 2 -7.92 37.76 8.17
C LYS A 2 -8.01 37.24 6.73
N GLN A 3 -6.89 37.32 6.00
CA GLN A 3 -6.54 36.25 5.07
C GLN A 3 -5.18 35.70 5.50
N LYS A 4 -5.22 34.69 6.36
CA LYS A 4 -4.06 33.85 6.68
C LYS A 4 -4.22 32.60 5.82
N LEU A 5 -3.47 32.51 4.73
CA LEU A 5 -3.20 31.22 4.08
C LEU A 5 -2.05 30.56 4.86
N PRO A 6 -2.23 29.39 5.48
CA PRO A 6 -1.10 28.60 5.93
C PRO A 6 -0.67 27.64 4.81
N ILE A 7 0.45 28.01 4.18
CA ILE A 7 1.60 27.17 3.80
C ILE A 7 1.26 25.68 3.56
N ILE A 8 1.16 25.31 2.28
CA ILE A 8 1.29 23.91 1.82
C ILE A 8 2.75 23.51 2.09
N VAL A 9 2.97 22.74 3.16
CA VAL A 9 4.26 22.10 3.41
C VAL A 9 4.22 20.73 2.75
N ALA A 10 4.53 20.68 1.46
CA ALA A 10 4.86 19.43 0.78
C ALA A 10 6.31 19.06 1.15
N VAL A 11 6.50 18.22 2.16
CA VAL A 11 7.82 17.67 2.48
C VAL A 11 8.05 16.45 1.57
N VAL A 12 8.64 16.71 0.41
CA VAL A 12 9.25 15.66 -0.43
C VAL A 12 10.69 15.48 0.04
N VAL A 13 10.96 14.42 0.79
CA VAL A 13 12.34 13.97 1.05
C VAL A 13 12.56 12.70 0.26
N GLY A 14 13.23 12.84 -0.88
CA GLY A 14 13.68 11.72 -1.70
C GLY A 14 15.11 11.96 -2.16
N VAL A 15 16.08 11.35 -1.49
CA VAL A 15 17.42 11.02 -2.01
C VAL A 15 17.90 9.83 -1.17
N ILE A 16 18.13 8.65 -1.73
CA ILE A 16 19.40 8.10 -2.25
C ILE A 16 18.95 6.92 -3.16
N GLY A 17 19.37 6.73 -4.42
CA GLY A 17 20.73 6.78 -4.95
C GLY A 17 21.23 5.35 -5.24
N VAL A 18 20.81 4.81 -6.39
CA VAL A 18 21.48 3.80 -7.26
C VAL A 18 22.00 2.49 -6.64
N GLY A 19 21.38 1.38 -7.04
CA GLY A 19 21.94 0.04 -7.02
C GLY A 19 21.31 -0.84 -8.10
N VAL A 20 21.73 -0.67 -9.36
CA VAL A 20 21.44 -1.63 -10.42
C VAL A 20 22.17 -2.93 -10.07
N PHE A 21 21.45 -3.95 -9.61
CA PHE A 21 21.98 -5.30 -9.47
C PHE A 21 21.12 -6.31 -10.21
N PHE A 22 21.64 -6.70 -11.36
CA PHE A 22 21.15 -7.78 -12.22
C PHE A 22 21.49 -9.12 -11.55
N THR A 23 20.50 -9.95 -11.24
CA THR A 23 20.71 -11.40 -11.08
C THR A 23 19.65 -12.16 -11.87
N GLN A 24 20.08 -12.59 -13.06
CA GLN A 24 19.55 -13.76 -13.75
C GLN A 24 19.59 -14.97 -12.80
N PHE A 25 18.43 -15.50 -12.45
CA PHE A 25 18.31 -16.93 -12.17
C PHE A 25 17.03 -17.48 -12.79
N SER A 26 17.15 -17.87 -14.05
CA SER A 26 16.30 -18.93 -14.58
C SER A 26 16.57 -20.21 -13.81
N ASN A 27 15.53 -20.84 -13.26
CA ASN A 27 15.46 -22.29 -13.33
C ASN A 27 14.00 -22.76 -13.36
N LYS A 28 13.64 -23.32 -14.52
CA LYS A 28 12.47 -24.16 -14.73
C LYS A 28 12.49 -25.33 -13.75
N THR A 29 11.41 -25.51 -13.00
CA THR A 29 11.04 -26.84 -12.48
C THR A 29 9.58 -27.08 -12.82
N LYS A 30 9.35 -27.95 -13.80
CA LYS A 30 8.05 -28.51 -14.16
C LYS A 30 7.78 -29.75 -13.29
N ASN A 31 6.58 -29.79 -12.73
CA ASN A 31 5.77 -30.97 -12.38
C ASN A 31 6.12 -31.75 -11.08
N SER A 32 5.30 -31.54 -10.05
CA SER A 32 4.66 -32.65 -9.35
C SER A 32 3.20 -32.29 -9.07
N VAL A 33 2.31 -33.07 -9.68
CA VAL A 33 0.84 -32.95 -9.70
C VAL A 33 0.29 -33.68 -8.45
N LEU A 34 -0.67 -33.19 -7.65
CA LEU A 34 -2.17 -33.34 -7.70
C LEU A 34 -2.73 -33.09 -6.26
N PRO A 35 -4.06 -32.94 -6.04
CA PRO A 35 -5.02 -31.87 -6.38
C PRO A 35 -5.51 -31.13 -5.09
N GLU A 36 -6.11 -29.95 -5.08
CA GLU A 36 -7.53 -29.69 -5.33
C GLU A 36 -7.87 -28.28 -4.78
N LYS A 37 -8.29 -27.36 -5.65
CA LYS A 37 -9.53 -26.57 -5.52
C LYS A 37 -9.62 -25.67 -6.74
N THR A 38 -10.42 -26.12 -7.69
CA THR A 38 -10.86 -25.36 -8.86
C THR A 38 -11.57 -24.09 -8.43
N MET A 39 -10.99 -22.94 -8.77
CA MET A 39 -11.71 -21.70 -8.99
C MET A 39 -11.21 -21.14 -10.33
N ASP A 40 -12.15 -21.05 -11.26
CA ASP A 40 -11.97 -20.60 -12.64
C ASP A 40 -11.10 -19.34 -12.77
N ALA A 41 -9.90 -19.52 -13.32
CA ALA A 41 -9.11 -18.43 -13.87
C ALA A 41 -9.50 -18.20 -15.33
N THR A 42 -10.58 -17.44 -15.56
CA THR A 42 -10.75 -16.74 -16.84
C THR A 42 -9.91 -15.47 -16.78
N ALA A 43 -8.63 -15.60 -17.11
CA ALA A 43 -7.74 -14.46 -17.30
C ALA A 43 -7.98 -13.86 -18.69
N ALA A 44 -8.74 -12.76 -18.77
CA ALA A 44 -8.66 -11.83 -19.88
C ALA A 44 -7.49 -10.86 -19.61
N PRO A 45 -6.56 -10.63 -20.56
CA PRO A 45 -5.48 -9.67 -20.38
C PRO A 45 -6.01 -8.27 -20.70
N SER A 46 -6.65 -7.64 -19.71
CA SER A 46 -6.93 -6.20 -19.75
C SER A 46 -5.75 -5.47 -19.14
N ALA A 47 -4.83 -5.00 -19.98
CA ALA A 47 -3.74 -4.12 -19.57
C ALA A 47 -4.31 -2.75 -19.16
N SER A 48 -4.71 -2.64 -17.89
CA SER A 48 -4.83 -1.38 -17.12
C SER A 48 -3.48 -1.15 -16.40
N PRO A 49 -3.01 0.08 -16.11
CA PRO A 49 -1.73 0.23 -15.44
C PRO A 49 -1.88 -0.39 -14.05
N ALA A 50 -1.16 -1.47 -13.77
CA ALA A 50 -1.32 -2.19 -12.52
C ALA A 50 -0.84 -1.30 -11.36
N ILE A 51 -1.76 -0.80 -10.53
CA ILE A 51 -1.69 -0.99 -9.08
C ILE A 51 -3.12 -1.23 -8.54
N ALA A 52 -3.37 -2.43 -8.03
CA ALA A 52 -4.61 -2.81 -7.32
C ALA A 52 -4.33 -3.25 -5.87
N SER A 53 -3.07 -3.56 -5.51
CA SER A 53 -2.60 -3.63 -4.13
C SER A 53 -1.07 -3.72 -4.08
N LEU A 54 -0.49 -3.39 -2.93
CA LEU A 54 0.93 -3.50 -2.58
C LEU A 54 1.03 -4.28 -1.28
N SER A 55 2.05 -5.12 -1.10
CA SER A 55 2.22 -5.89 0.13
C SER A 55 3.69 -5.95 0.55
N PHE A 56 3.90 -5.85 1.87
CA PHE A 56 5.21 -5.78 2.51
C PHE A 56 5.18 -6.64 3.77
N GLU A 57 6.30 -7.30 4.06
CA GLU A 57 6.47 -8.09 5.27
C GLU A 57 7.18 -7.25 6.33
N ALA A 58 6.65 -7.22 7.55
CA ALA A 58 7.30 -6.59 8.67
C ALA A 58 8.46 -7.48 9.15
N ILE A 59 9.67 -6.94 9.14
CA ILE A 59 10.88 -7.63 9.61
C ILE A 59 11.44 -7.03 10.92
N VAL A 60 10.76 -6.01 11.45
CA VAL A 60 11.12 -5.28 12.67
C VAL A 60 9.89 -5.27 13.59
N ASP A 61 10.10 -5.57 14.87
CA ASP A 61 9.07 -5.47 15.89
C ASP A 61 8.78 -4.01 16.27
N ASP A 62 7.52 -3.77 16.66
CA ASP A 62 7.03 -2.49 17.18
C ASP A 62 7.18 -1.30 16.22
N GLN A 63 7.31 -1.57 14.90
CA GLN A 63 7.31 -0.55 13.84
C GLN A 63 5.88 -0.19 13.43
N THR A 64 5.63 1.08 13.09
CA THR A 64 4.31 1.47 12.56
C THR A 64 4.16 1.07 11.09
N ALA A 65 2.92 0.84 10.65
CA ALA A 65 2.63 0.58 9.24
C ALA A 65 3.06 1.76 8.33
N LEU A 66 2.99 3.00 8.82
CA LEU A 66 3.47 4.17 8.10
C LEU A 66 5.00 4.16 7.93
N ASP A 67 5.75 3.77 8.96
CA ASP A 67 7.21 3.70 8.89
C ASP A 67 7.65 2.61 7.91
N LEU A 68 7.04 1.42 7.99
CA LEU A 68 7.32 0.34 7.04
C LEU A 68 7.02 0.77 5.60
N LEU A 69 5.92 1.50 5.40
CA LEU A 69 5.55 1.99 4.07
C LEU A 69 6.57 3.01 3.55
N LYS A 70 7.03 3.94 4.40
CA LYS A 70 8.07 4.93 4.06
C LYS A 70 9.41 4.30 3.74
N ASP A 71 9.76 3.23 4.43
CA ASP A 71 11.00 2.47 4.17
C ASP A 71 10.93 1.70 2.85
N SER A 72 9.73 1.33 2.41
CA SER A 72 9.52 0.43 1.26
C SER A 72 9.10 1.14 -0.03
N ALA A 73 8.56 2.35 0.05
CA ALA A 73 7.94 3.04 -1.07
C ALA A 73 8.05 4.57 -0.94
N GLN A 74 7.84 5.29 -2.04
CA GLN A 74 7.60 6.72 -1.99
C GLN A 74 6.16 6.96 -1.51
N VAL A 75 6.00 7.74 -0.44
CA VAL A 75 4.69 7.96 0.19
C VAL A 75 4.33 9.44 0.18
N GLU A 76 3.11 9.72 -0.24
CA GLU A 76 2.42 11.00 -0.04
C GLU A 76 1.34 10.79 1.02
N TYR A 77 1.25 11.72 1.97
CA TYR A 77 0.29 11.64 3.05
C TYR A 77 -0.05 13.01 3.59
N GLU A 78 -1.21 13.10 4.22
CA GLU A 78 -1.68 14.28 4.94
C GLU A 78 -1.83 13.95 6.42
N GLU A 79 -1.42 14.87 7.28
CA GLU A 79 -1.53 14.75 8.73
C GLU A 79 -2.77 15.50 9.20
N PHE A 80 -3.62 14.82 9.97
CA PHE A 80 -4.79 15.39 10.62
C PHE A 80 -4.70 15.21 12.14
N ASP A 81 -5.51 15.95 12.89
CA ASP A 81 -5.59 15.81 14.35
C ASP A 81 -6.02 14.39 14.79
N PHE A 82 -6.66 13.63 13.89
CA PHE A 82 -7.11 12.26 14.13
C PHE A 82 -6.17 11.18 13.52
N GLY A 83 -5.00 11.57 12.99
CA GLY A 83 -4.00 10.64 12.44
C GLY A 83 -3.56 10.97 11.01
N VAL A 84 -2.75 10.07 10.44
CA VAL A 84 -2.18 10.23 9.10
C VAL A 84 -3.02 9.51 8.05
N MET A 85 -3.36 10.21 6.97
CA MET A 85 -4.00 9.65 5.79
C MET A 85 -2.99 9.54 4.65
N VAL A 86 -2.80 8.34 4.12
CA VAL A 86 -1.95 8.13 2.93
C VAL A 86 -2.73 8.53 1.69
N THR A 87 -2.20 9.50 0.96
CA THR A 87 -2.80 10.07 -0.26
C THR A 87 -2.10 9.60 -1.52
N GLY A 88 -0.91 9.02 -1.43
CA GLY A 88 -0.25 8.44 -2.59
C GLY A 88 0.86 7.45 -2.25
N ILE A 89 1.05 6.45 -3.11
CA ILE A 89 2.13 5.46 -2.98
C ILE A 89 2.76 5.25 -4.36
N ASN A 90 4.09 5.39 -4.47
CA ASN A 90 4.86 5.25 -5.70
C ASN A 90 4.30 6.04 -6.90
N GLY A 91 3.84 7.27 -6.64
CA GLY A 91 3.26 8.16 -7.64
C GLY A 91 1.81 7.87 -8.03
N VAL A 92 1.17 6.86 -7.41
CA VAL A 92 -0.29 6.64 -7.53
C VAL A 92 -0.99 7.39 -6.41
N VAL A 93 -1.53 8.55 -6.77
CA VAL A 93 -2.25 9.47 -5.89
C VAL A 93 -3.75 9.17 -5.93
N VAL A 94 -4.41 9.24 -4.79
CA VAL A 94 -5.86 9.05 -4.66
C VAL A 94 -6.63 10.16 -5.37
N ASP A 95 -7.75 9.79 -6.01
CA ASP A 95 -8.75 10.74 -6.51
C ASP A 95 -9.95 10.84 -5.54
N GLU A 96 -10.95 11.65 -5.89
CA GLU A 96 -12.14 11.89 -5.05
C GLU A 96 -12.99 10.64 -4.76
N LYS A 97 -12.81 9.57 -5.53
CA LYS A 97 -13.60 8.34 -5.44
C LYS A 97 -12.81 7.20 -4.83
N HIS A 98 -11.52 7.37 -4.54
CA HIS A 98 -10.67 6.28 -4.08
C HIS A 98 -9.90 6.63 -2.82
N TYR A 99 -9.42 5.60 -2.14
CA TYR A 99 -8.54 5.72 -0.99
C TYR A 99 -7.57 4.54 -0.93
N TRP A 100 -6.49 4.72 -0.19
CA TRP A 100 -5.56 3.66 0.17
C TRP A 100 -6.03 2.98 1.46
N ALA A 101 -6.56 1.76 1.33
CA ALA A 101 -6.97 0.91 2.44
C ALA A 101 -5.77 0.14 3.00
N LEU A 102 -5.61 0.13 4.33
CA LEU A 102 -4.56 -0.61 5.03
C LEU A 102 -5.13 -1.91 5.60
N TYR A 103 -4.41 -3.01 5.36
CA TYR A 103 -4.67 -4.32 5.94
C TYR A 103 -3.42 -4.85 6.62
N VAL A 104 -3.62 -5.59 7.72
CA VAL A 104 -2.57 -6.35 8.41
C VAL A 104 -3.03 -7.79 8.52
N ASN A 105 -2.24 -8.73 8.01
CA ASN A 105 -2.58 -10.15 7.98
C ASN A 105 -3.97 -10.42 7.36
N ASP A 106 -4.25 -9.75 6.24
CA ASP A 106 -5.52 -9.78 5.49
C ASP A 106 -6.75 -9.20 6.23
N GLU A 107 -6.59 -8.65 7.44
CA GLU A 107 -7.65 -7.94 8.17
C GLU A 107 -7.55 -6.43 7.97
N TYR A 108 -8.70 -5.76 7.81
CA TYR A 108 -8.73 -4.30 7.66
C TYR A 108 -8.23 -3.62 8.95
N ALA A 109 -7.30 -2.68 8.82
CA ALA A 109 -6.72 -2.01 9.98
C ALA A 109 -7.77 -1.16 10.71
N THR A 110 -7.81 -1.28 12.03
CA THR A 110 -8.77 -0.55 12.88
C THR A 110 -8.27 0.82 13.32
N ALA A 111 -6.99 1.13 13.07
CA ALA A 111 -6.35 2.39 13.35
C ALA A 111 -5.64 2.93 12.10
N GLY A 112 -5.26 4.22 12.12
CA GLY A 112 -4.48 4.82 11.03
C GLY A 112 -3.10 4.17 10.88
N ALA A 113 -2.43 4.40 9.75
CA ALA A 113 -1.12 3.79 9.47
C ALA A 113 -0.03 4.21 10.48
N SER A 114 -0.12 5.42 11.04
CA SER A 114 0.78 5.92 12.08
C SER A 114 0.56 5.30 13.46
N GLU A 115 -0.57 4.63 13.68
CA GLU A 115 -0.96 4.04 14.97
C GLU A 115 -1.04 2.50 14.91
N THR A 116 -1.02 1.94 13.71
CA THR A 116 -1.02 0.49 13.49
C THR A 116 0.40 -0.04 13.72
N ILE A 117 0.60 -0.69 14.86
CA ILE A 117 1.89 -1.31 15.23
C ILE A 117 1.97 -2.72 14.64
N LEU A 118 3.03 -2.99 13.90
CA LEU A 118 3.33 -4.27 13.28
C LEU A 118 4.34 -5.06 14.12
N LYS A 119 4.25 -6.38 14.01
CA LYS A 119 5.22 -7.33 14.56
C LYS A 119 5.95 -8.04 13.44
N THR A 120 7.13 -8.55 13.74
CA THR A 120 7.90 -9.36 12.81
C THR A 120 7.09 -10.55 12.32
N GLY A 121 7.00 -10.72 11.01
CA GLY A 121 6.21 -11.73 10.33
C GLY A 121 4.78 -11.29 9.96
N ASP A 122 4.33 -10.11 10.40
CA ASP A 122 3.06 -9.55 9.92
C ASP A 122 3.16 -9.15 8.45
N THR A 123 2.07 -9.36 7.71
CA THR A 123 1.93 -8.91 6.32
C THR A 123 1.11 -7.63 6.26
N MET A 124 1.75 -6.53 5.92
CA MET A 124 1.08 -5.27 5.60
C MET A 124 0.63 -5.30 4.14
N LYS A 125 -0.60 -4.89 3.86
CA LYS A 125 -1.13 -4.75 2.50
C LYS A 125 -1.88 -3.43 2.33
N TRP A 126 -1.58 -2.72 1.25
CA TRP A 126 -2.23 -1.50 0.83
C TRP A 126 -3.06 -1.77 -0.42
N VAL A 127 -4.34 -1.41 -0.42
CA VAL A 127 -5.27 -1.65 -1.54
C VAL A 127 -5.83 -0.31 -1.99
N TYR A 128 -5.85 -0.07 -3.31
CA TYR A 128 -6.47 1.13 -3.88
C TYR A 128 -7.95 0.83 -4.10
N GLU A 129 -8.80 1.32 -3.19
CA GLU A 129 -10.22 0.98 -3.15
C GLU A 129 -11.10 2.15 -3.57
N GLU A 130 -12.22 1.85 -4.23
CA GLU A 130 -13.27 2.82 -4.53
C GLU A 130 -14.19 3.00 -3.32
N ILE A 131 -14.56 4.24 -3.03
CA ILE A 131 -15.56 4.60 -2.02
C ILE A 131 -16.92 4.11 -2.52
N SER A 132 -17.33 2.89 -2.13
CA SER A 132 -18.66 2.40 -2.43
C SER A 132 -19.67 2.96 -1.43
N GLN A 133 -20.52 3.88 -1.87
CA GLN A 133 -21.70 4.26 -1.10
C GLN A 133 -22.81 3.25 -1.36
N THR A 134 -23.01 2.29 -0.45
CA THR A 134 -24.27 1.50 -0.46
C THR A 134 -25.36 2.41 0.11
N PRO A 135 -26.41 2.78 -0.67
CA PRO A 135 -27.53 3.50 -0.10
C PRO A 135 -28.20 2.61 0.95
N LEU A 136 -28.43 3.16 2.15
CA LEU A 136 -29.32 2.53 3.12
C LEU A 136 -30.74 2.62 2.53
N GLU A 137 -31.30 1.51 2.06
CA GLU A 137 -32.71 1.42 1.65
C GLU A 137 -33.67 1.57 2.84
#